data_AF-A0AAQ3WTL9-F1
#
_entry.id   AF-A0AAQ3WTL9-F1
#
_cell.length_a   1.000
_cell.length_b   1.000
_cell.length_c   1.000
_cell.angle_alpha   90.00
_cell.angle_beta   90.00
_cell.angle_gamma   90.00
#
_symmetry.space_group_name_H-M   'P 1'
#
loop_
_entity.id
_entity.type
_entity.pdbx_description
1 polymer ?
#
loop_
_entity_poly.entity_id
_entity_poly.type
_entity_poly.pdbx_seq_one_letter_code
_entity_poly.pdbx_strand_id
1 'polypeptide(L)'
;MPMPDSKRRKNQEGVSAAAARAGTRLARVRPTITKKKEKASEVAAAKQPVYLVVEHGVDDPTHSVLKVAGAGALRPLLYGKRGMSFAAVGTRHGPRIVGVGPDTLIYDPKTSTEVLGPCLFRDTLHPVLIPHGSKLYALSRCPTVVGRVDFMPWFFSFDLNDYRAYRAGWLNLPPPPIFPCRINPLEYRNPPEVRAASYAMVGSHILLSVQKDKQDKGTCAFDVDTKSWKIVDNKNLPFTGQAVPLGGHLFVAYSKARDGAAAVYCMRDLAWVFVDWCEMEGIGENFKLSLRVFRPEATSTGKMELYITELPVESKGIIFPG
;
A
#
# COMPACT_ATOMS: atom_id res chain seq x y z
N MET A 1 34.73 -73.36 -23.30
CA MET A 1 34.69 -74.77 -22.86
C MET A 1 33.78 -74.86 -21.65
N PRO A 2 33.00 -75.94 -21.46
CA PRO A 2 31.70 -76.15 -22.09
C PRO A 2 30.52 -76.21 -21.09
N MET A 3 29.33 -75.93 -21.63
CA MET A 3 27.95 -76.27 -21.23
C MET A 3 27.74 -77.76 -20.82
N PRO A 4 26.52 -78.28 -20.57
CA PRO A 4 25.29 -77.81 -19.88
C PRO A 4 24.61 -78.96 -19.07
N ASP A 5 23.37 -78.76 -18.61
CA ASP A 5 22.17 -79.63 -18.77
C ASP A 5 21.28 -79.63 -17.51
N SER A 6 20.10 -79.02 -17.50
CA SER A 6 18.84 -79.29 -18.24
C SER A 6 17.88 -80.20 -17.48
N LYS A 7 16.61 -79.75 -17.47
CA LYS A 7 15.30 -80.39 -17.19
C LYS A 7 14.47 -79.36 -16.41
N ARG A 8 13.24 -78.98 -16.78
CA ARG A 8 12.20 -79.56 -17.64
C ARG A 8 11.15 -78.43 -17.79
N ARG A 9 10.77 -77.98 -19.00
CA ARG A 9 9.50 -78.25 -19.72
C ARG A 9 8.28 -78.46 -18.79
N LYS A 10 7.09 -77.89 -18.98
CA LYS A 10 6.41 -77.28 -20.14
C LYS A 10 5.03 -76.76 -19.66
N ASN A 11 4.51 -75.68 -20.25
CA ASN A 11 3.18 -75.60 -20.90
C ASN A 11 2.85 -74.11 -21.12
N GLN A 12 2.83 -73.65 -22.39
CA GLN A 12 1.72 -73.71 -23.36
C GLN A 12 0.60 -72.73 -22.94
N GLU A 13 -0.03 -71.94 -23.79
CA GLU A 13 -0.04 -71.63 -25.23
C GLU A 13 -0.95 -70.39 -25.29
N GLY A 14 -0.72 -69.35 -26.09
CA GLY A 14 -0.99 -69.32 -27.52
C GLY A 14 -1.08 -67.84 -27.94
N VAL A 15 -0.26 -67.43 -28.91
CA VAL A 15 -0.64 -67.14 -30.32
C VAL A 15 -1.38 -65.78 -30.44
N SER A 16 -0.67 -64.72 -30.86
CA SER A 16 -0.58 -64.19 -32.26
C SER A 16 -1.89 -63.56 -32.74
N ALA A 17 -1.95 -62.44 -33.45
CA ALA A 17 -0.96 -61.65 -34.16
C ALA A 17 -1.58 -60.29 -34.50
N ALA A 18 -0.68 -59.31 -34.65
CA ALA A 18 -0.66 -58.29 -35.70
C ALA A 18 -1.75 -57.21 -35.84
N ALA A 19 -1.19 -56.03 -36.14
CA ALA A 19 -1.73 -54.95 -36.98
C ALA A 19 -2.65 -53.91 -36.32
N ALA A 20 -1.98 -52.85 -35.85
CA ALA A 20 -2.18 -51.47 -36.30
C ALA A 20 -3.62 -50.93 -36.40
N ARG A 21 -3.94 -49.96 -35.52
CA ARG A 21 -4.16 -48.55 -35.91
C ARG A 21 -4.48 -47.69 -34.70
N ALA A 22 -4.02 -46.43 -34.80
CA ALA A 22 -4.15 -45.35 -33.85
C ALA A 22 -5.60 -45.04 -33.46
N GLY A 23 -5.79 -44.59 -32.21
CA GLY A 23 -7.06 -44.09 -31.70
C GLY A 23 -7.11 -44.11 -30.17
N THR A 24 -6.45 -43.17 -29.52
CA THR A 24 -6.51 -42.96 -28.06
C THR A 24 -7.94 -42.60 -27.63
N ARG A 25 -8.69 -43.61 -27.16
CA ARG A 25 -10.01 -43.46 -26.53
C ARG A 25 -9.89 -43.46 -25.00
N LEU A 26 -10.18 -42.29 -24.43
CA LEU A 26 -10.91 -42.03 -23.17
C LEU A 26 -10.97 -43.17 -22.13
N ALA A 27 -10.17 -43.03 -21.08
CA ALA A 27 -10.46 -43.63 -19.78
C ALA A 27 -11.26 -42.64 -18.92
N ARG A 28 -12.52 -43.00 -18.66
CA ARG A 28 -13.47 -42.30 -17.80
C ARG A 28 -13.03 -42.42 -16.34
N VAL A 29 -12.27 -41.45 -15.84
CA VAL A 29 -12.01 -41.30 -14.40
C VAL A 29 -13.17 -40.52 -13.78
N ARG A 30 -13.86 -41.17 -12.84
CA ARG A 30 -14.98 -40.60 -12.07
C ARG A 30 -14.48 -39.37 -11.27
N PRO A 31 -15.16 -38.21 -11.32
CA PRO A 31 -14.82 -37.10 -10.44
C PRO A 31 -15.37 -37.37 -9.04
N THR A 32 -14.49 -37.72 -8.10
CA THR A 32 -14.76 -37.56 -6.68
C THR A 32 -14.76 -36.08 -6.35
N ILE A 33 -15.94 -35.57 -6.06
CA ILE A 33 -16.19 -34.21 -5.57
C ILE A 33 -15.55 -34.07 -4.19
N THR A 34 -14.33 -33.53 -4.11
CA THR A 34 -13.80 -32.93 -2.88
C THR A 34 -14.14 -31.45 -2.85
N LYS A 35 -15.43 -31.15 -2.57
CA LYS A 35 -15.89 -29.84 -2.11
C LYS A 35 -15.40 -29.61 -0.67
N LYS A 36 -14.16 -29.14 -0.48
CA LYS A 36 -13.70 -28.46 0.76
C LYS A 36 -12.25 -28.02 0.64
N LYS A 37 -11.96 -26.96 -0.13
CA LYS A 37 -10.71 -26.18 0.08
C LYS A 37 -10.68 -24.76 -0.49
N GLU A 38 -11.76 -24.24 -1.08
CA GLU A 38 -11.81 -22.82 -1.51
C GLU A 38 -12.35 -21.86 -0.43
N LYS A 39 -13.21 -22.33 0.48
CA LYS A 39 -13.72 -21.49 1.59
C LYS A 39 -12.71 -21.14 2.70
N ALA A 40 -11.48 -21.66 2.63
CA ALA A 40 -10.47 -21.41 3.66
C ALA A 40 -9.58 -20.18 3.38
N SER A 41 -9.53 -19.69 2.13
CA SER A 41 -8.73 -18.50 1.80
C SER A 41 -9.50 -17.18 2.02
N GLU A 42 -10.82 -17.21 1.87
CA GLU A 42 -11.69 -16.03 2.00
C GLU A 42 -12.01 -15.67 3.47
N VAL A 43 -11.97 -16.65 4.38
CA VAL A 43 -12.22 -16.45 5.82
C VAL A 43 -10.95 -16.05 6.60
N ALA A 44 -9.76 -16.22 6.01
CA ALA A 44 -8.49 -15.91 6.67
C ALA A 44 -8.15 -14.40 6.66
N ALA A 45 -8.67 -13.64 5.71
CA ALA A 45 -8.47 -12.18 5.63
C ALA A 45 -9.20 -11.41 6.75
N ALA A 46 -10.18 -12.03 7.43
CA ALA A 46 -11.04 -11.38 8.40
C ALA A 46 -10.48 -11.30 9.84
N LYS A 47 -9.18 -11.57 10.07
CA LYS A 47 -8.59 -11.61 11.43
C LYS A 47 -7.23 -10.93 11.57
N GLN A 48 -6.79 -10.12 10.60
CA GLN A 48 -5.54 -9.38 10.77
C GLN A 48 -5.73 -8.24 11.78
N PRO A 49 -4.87 -8.14 12.80
CA PRO A 49 -4.98 -7.10 13.81
C PRO A 49 -4.73 -5.73 13.16
N VAL A 50 -5.64 -4.79 13.45
CA VAL A 50 -5.54 -3.40 13.00
C VAL A 50 -4.75 -2.60 14.03
N TYR A 51 -3.81 -1.79 13.55
CA TYR A 51 -2.99 -0.91 14.39
C TYR A 51 -3.23 0.56 14.03
N LEU A 52 -3.21 1.41 15.05
CA LEU A 52 -3.28 2.87 14.95
C LEU A 52 -1.97 3.44 15.51
N VAL A 53 -1.39 4.41 14.82
CA VAL A 53 -0.31 5.24 15.39
C VAL A 53 -0.92 6.58 15.80
N VAL A 54 -0.78 6.94 17.07
CA VAL A 54 -1.30 8.17 17.65
C VAL A 54 -0.12 9.11 17.89
N GLU A 55 -0.17 10.31 17.32
CA GLU A 55 0.74 11.41 17.67
C GLU A 55 0.22 12.09 18.95
N HIS A 56 1.07 12.18 19.97
CA HIS A 56 0.84 12.96 21.19
C HIS A 56 1.46 14.35 20.98
N GLY A 57 0.82 15.38 21.55
CA GLY A 57 1.16 16.77 21.29
C GLY A 57 2.59 17.17 21.68
N VAL A 58 2.75 17.77 22.86
CA VAL A 58 4.06 18.22 23.38
C VAL A 58 4.65 17.22 24.38
N ASP A 59 3.84 16.24 24.79
CA ASP A 59 4.21 15.28 25.84
C ASP A 59 5.01 14.11 25.26
N ASP A 60 5.97 13.63 26.06
CA ASP A 60 6.65 12.36 25.78
C ASP A 60 5.83 11.19 26.36
N PRO A 61 5.64 10.09 25.58
CA PRO A 61 6.19 9.84 24.25
C PRO A 61 5.47 10.63 23.15
N THR A 62 6.19 11.11 22.13
CA THR A 62 5.56 11.83 21.01
C THR A 62 4.59 10.99 20.19
N HIS A 63 4.75 9.66 20.17
CA HIS A 63 3.87 8.75 19.45
C HIS A 63 3.63 7.47 20.24
N SER A 64 2.46 6.85 20.05
CA SER A 64 2.16 5.50 20.54
C SER A 64 1.48 4.65 19.49
N VAL A 65 1.68 3.33 19.57
CA VAL A 65 0.94 2.35 18.78
C VAL A 65 -0.18 1.74 19.62
N LEU A 66 -1.38 1.70 19.08
CA LEU A 66 -2.55 1.05 19.64
C LEU A 66 -3.00 -0.10 18.73
N LYS A 67 -3.37 -1.25 19.31
CA LYS A 67 -4.03 -2.33 18.58
C LYS A 67 -5.55 -2.17 18.76
N VAL A 68 -6.27 -1.91 17.67
CA VAL A 68 -7.69 -1.50 17.68
C VAL A 68 -8.64 -2.65 18.01
N ALA A 69 -8.28 -3.89 17.68
CA ALA A 69 -9.06 -5.08 18.02
C ALA A 69 -8.55 -5.73 19.32
N GLY A 70 -9.12 -5.28 20.45
CA GLY A 70 -8.86 -5.79 21.81
C GLY A 70 -8.63 -4.66 22.82
N ALA A 71 -8.62 -4.96 24.13
CA ALA A 71 -8.18 -4.04 25.19
C ALA A 71 -6.66 -3.82 25.13
N GLY A 72 -6.14 -3.43 23.97
CA GLY A 72 -4.73 -3.21 23.72
C GLY A 72 -4.26 -1.96 24.46
N ALA A 73 -3.27 -2.11 25.33
CA ALA A 73 -2.61 -0.95 25.92
C ALA A 73 -1.90 -0.12 24.83
N LEU A 74 -1.99 1.20 24.94
CA LEU A 74 -1.14 2.13 24.20
C LEU A 74 0.33 1.80 24.47
N ARG A 75 1.11 1.64 23.40
CA ARG A 75 2.54 1.37 23.49
C ARG A 75 3.33 2.60 23.03
N PRO A 76 4.02 3.30 23.95
CA PRO A 76 4.96 4.37 23.61
C PRO A 76 5.95 3.93 22.52
N LEU A 77 6.15 4.77 21.51
CA LEU A 77 7.23 4.61 20.54
C LEU A 77 8.48 5.33 21.07
N LEU A 78 9.50 4.56 21.44
CA LEU A 78 10.74 5.08 22.02
C LEU A 78 11.49 6.00 21.05
N TYR A 79 11.50 5.65 19.76
CA TYR A 79 12.17 6.44 18.73
C TYR A 79 11.22 7.37 17.96
N GLY A 80 9.97 7.50 18.42
CA GLY A 80 9.01 8.43 17.85
C GLY A 80 9.50 9.87 18.00
N LYS A 81 9.46 10.65 16.91
CA LYS A 81 9.77 12.08 16.94
C LYS A 81 8.66 12.87 16.27
N ARG A 82 8.46 14.10 16.75
CA ARG A 82 7.59 15.07 16.08
C ARG A 82 8.04 15.27 14.63
N GLY A 83 7.08 15.44 13.72
CA GLY A 83 7.38 15.57 12.30
C GLY A 83 7.51 14.24 11.58
N MET A 84 7.24 13.11 12.22
CA MET A 84 7.15 11.83 11.53
C MET A 84 5.81 11.69 10.79
N SER A 85 5.80 10.82 9.81
CA SER A 85 4.60 10.21 9.24
C SER A 85 4.79 8.70 9.27
N PHE A 86 3.68 7.96 9.31
CA PHE A 86 3.72 6.52 9.50
C PHE A 86 3.05 5.79 8.33
N ALA A 87 3.59 4.63 7.99
CA ALA A 87 3.00 3.72 7.01
C ALA A 87 3.19 2.26 7.45
N ALA A 88 2.19 1.41 7.19
CA ALA A 88 2.40 -0.03 7.24
C ALA A 88 2.94 -0.54 5.92
N VAL A 89 3.89 -1.46 6.03
CA VAL A 89 4.57 -2.06 4.89
C VAL A 89 4.66 -3.56 5.12
N GLY A 90 4.25 -4.34 4.12
CA GLY A 90 4.39 -5.79 4.13
C GLY A 90 5.82 -6.18 3.78
N THR A 91 6.50 -6.96 4.62
CA THR A 91 7.83 -7.48 4.32
C THR A 91 7.81 -9.00 4.27
N ARG A 92 8.88 -9.62 3.74
CA ARG A 92 9.07 -11.08 3.83
C ARG A 92 9.15 -11.59 5.28
N HIS A 93 9.40 -10.68 6.23
CA HIS A 93 9.46 -10.95 7.68
C HIS A 93 8.16 -10.59 8.41
N GLY A 94 7.08 -10.32 7.67
CA GLY A 94 5.78 -9.88 8.19
C GLY A 94 5.55 -8.37 8.07
N PRO A 95 4.38 -7.88 8.50
CA PRO A 95 4.05 -6.46 8.47
C PRO A 95 4.96 -5.66 9.41
N ARG A 96 5.27 -4.42 9.02
CA ARG A 96 6.01 -3.45 9.83
C ARG A 96 5.28 -2.12 9.82
N ILE A 97 5.36 -1.38 10.91
CA ILE A 97 4.95 0.03 10.96
C ILE A 97 6.25 0.85 10.87
N VAL A 98 6.35 1.71 9.87
CA VAL A 98 7.53 2.55 9.66
C VAL A 98 7.17 4.00 9.88
N GLY A 99 7.87 4.64 10.80
CA GLY A 99 7.84 6.09 10.98
C GLY A 99 9.00 6.72 10.21
N VAL A 100 8.72 7.77 9.44
CA VAL A 100 9.72 8.50 8.66
C VAL A 100 9.55 9.99 8.91
N GLY A 101 10.65 10.67 9.23
CA GLY A 101 10.72 12.11 9.43
C GLY A 101 12.18 12.54 9.56
N PRO A 102 12.57 13.27 10.63
CA PRO A 102 13.98 13.51 10.95
C PRO A 102 14.80 12.22 11.05
N ASP A 103 14.18 11.14 11.54
CA ASP A 103 14.74 9.79 11.57
C ASP A 103 13.78 8.79 10.93
N THR A 104 14.27 7.57 10.73
CA THR A 104 13.43 6.42 10.37
C THR A 104 13.37 5.45 11.55
N LEU A 105 12.16 5.06 11.95
CA LEU A 105 11.93 3.99 12.92
C LEU A 105 11.16 2.86 12.26
N ILE A 106 11.45 1.62 12.66
CA ILE A 106 10.76 0.42 12.18
C ILE A 106 10.27 -0.34 13.41
N TYR A 107 8.95 -0.40 13.57
CA TYR A 107 8.27 -1.13 14.62
C TYR A 107 7.78 -2.49 14.11
N ASP A 108 8.12 -3.55 14.85
CA ASP A 108 7.62 -4.90 14.64
C ASP A 108 6.41 -5.16 15.56
N PRO A 109 5.19 -5.20 15.02
CA PRO A 109 3.98 -5.40 15.83
C PRO A 109 3.89 -6.80 16.44
N LYS A 110 4.63 -7.78 15.93
CA LYS A 110 4.62 -9.17 16.42
C LYS A 110 5.46 -9.31 17.70
N THR A 111 6.63 -8.68 17.72
CA THR A 111 7.56 -8.71 18.86
C THR A 111 7.42 -7.49 19.77
N SER A 112 6.66 -6.48 19.34
CA SER A 112 6.56 -5.18 20.01
C SER A 112 7.94 -4.53 20.22
N THR A 113 8.81 -4.64 19.23
CA THR A 113 10.17 -4.09 19.27
C THR A 113 10.36 -3.02 18.21
N GLU A 114 11.17 -2.02 18.54
CA GLU A 114 11.57 -0.95 17.63
C GLU A 114 13.04 -1.06 17.28
N VAL A 115 13.37 -0.69 16.05
CA VAL A 115 14.75 -0.47 15.62
C VAL A 115 14.82 0.83 14.82
N LEU A 116 15.97 1.49 14.88
CA LEU A 116 16.27 2.61 13.98
C LEU A 116 16.54 2.07 12.57
N GLY A 117 15.92 2.72 11.59
CA GLY A 117 16.18 2.51 10.17
C GLY A 117 17.22 3.51 9.64
N PRO A 118 17.54 3.44 8.34
CA PRO A 118 18.43 4.42 7.72
C PRO A 118 17.79 5.81 7.73
N CYS A 119 18.56 6.84 8.07
CA CYS A 119 18.08 8.22 8.03
C CYS A 119 17.93 8.71 6.58
N LEU A 120 16.97 9.61 6.35
CA LEU A 120 16.95 10.41 5.13
C LEU A 120 18.16 11.35 5.13
N PHE A 121 18.64 11.73 3.95
CA PHE A 121 19.83 12.60 3.83
C PHE A 121 19.66 13.97 4.50
N ARG A 122 18.41 14.42 4.70
CA ARG A 122 18.04 15.69 5.36
C ARG A 122 16.75 15.55 6.14
N ASP A 123 16.56 16.47 7.09
CA ASP A 123 15.34 16.61 7.87
C ASP A 123 14.14 16.83 6.93
N THR A 124 13.30 15.81 6.83
CA THR A 124 12.04 15.86 6.09
C THR A 124 10.92 15.78 7.10
N LEU A 125 10.06 16.80 7.16
CA LEU A 125 8.98 16.84 8.14
C LEU A 125 7.66 16.43 7.48
N HIS A 126 6.94 15.55 8.18
CA HIS A 126 5.65 14.99 7.77
C HIS A 126 5.65 14.54 6.29
N PRO A 127 6.57 13.67 5.87
CA PRO A 127 6.60 13.21 4.48
C PRO A 127 5.28 12.54 4.08
N VAL A 128 5.00 12.54 2.78
CA VAL A 128 4.00 11.65 2.18
C VAL A 128 4.62 10.27 2.07
N LEU A 129 3.97 9.27 2.66
CA LEU A 129 4.43 7.88 2.67
C LEU A 129 3.50 7.00 1.85
N ILE A 130 4.08 6.24 0.93
CA ILE A 130 3.33 5.43 -0.04
C ILE A 130 3.92 4.02 -0.03
N PRO A 131 3.27 3.06 0.65
CA PRO A 131 3.72 1.67 0.64
C PRO A 131 3.34 0.98 -0.68
N HIS A 132 4.24 0.17 -1.21
CA HIS A 132 3.97 -0.70 -2.36
C HIS A 132 4.82 -1.98 -2.26
N GLY A 133 4.16 -3.10 -1.94
CA GLY A 133 4.86 -4.34 -1.61
C GLY A 133 5.77 -4.17 -0.38
N SER A 134 7.04 -4.56 -0.51
CA SER A 134 8.07 -4.35 0.53
C SER A 134 8.75 -2.99 0.47
N LYS A 135 8.41 -2.16 -0.51
CA LYS A 135 9.00 -0.84 -0.68
C LYS A 135 8.14 0.22 -0.03
N LEU A 136 8.81 1.20 0.56
CA LEU A 136 8.21 2.42 1.05
C LEU A 136 8.78 3.58 0.24
N TYR A 137 7.89 4.38 -0.35
CA TYR A 137 8.25 5.62 -1.01
C TYR A 137 7.99 6.77 -0.05
N ALA A 138 8.97 7.66 0.08
CA ALA A 138 8.87 8.88 0.88
C ALA A 138 9.04 10.09 -0.03
N LEU A 139 8.05 10.98 0.02
CA LEU A 139 8.02 12.22 -0.75
C LEU A 139 7.90 13.40 0.22
N SER A 140 8.69 14.46 0.02
CA SER A 140 8.53 15.69 0.79
C SER A 140 7.13 16.26 0.56
N ARG A 141 6.44 16.62 1.66
CA ARG A 141 5.10 17.20 1.60
C ARG A 141 5.13 18.66 1.19
N CYS A 142 6.18 19.39 1.60
CA CYS A 142 6.38 20.82 1.36
C CYS A 142 7.81 21.05 0.82
N PRO A 143 8.12 20.67 -0.43
CA PRO A 143 9.48 20.74 -0.97
C PRO A 143 10.03 22.17 -0.95
N THR A 144 11.25 22.34 -0.42
CA THR A 144 11.95 23.64 -0.36
C THR A 144 13.25 23.61 -1.18
N VAL A 145 13.55 24.73 -1.84
CA VAL A 145 14.82 24.99 -2.56
C VAL A 145 15.78 25.87 -1.76
N VAL A 146 15.37 26.29 -0.57
CA VAL A 146 16.13 27.12 0.37
C VAL A 146 15.93 26.57 1.77
N GLY A 147 16.94 26.74 2.64
CA GLY A 147 16.87 26.25 4.02
C GLY A 147 17.37 24.81 4.19
N ARG A 148 17.10 24.24 5.37
CA ARG A 148 17.56 22.89 5.76
C ARG A 148 16.47 21.83 5.69
N VAL A 149 15.27 22.17 6.13
CA VAL A 149 14.12 21.26 6.22
C VAL A 149 13.43 21.14 4.87
N ASP A 150 13.08 19.92 4.49
CA ASP A 150 12.45 19.59 3.20
C ASP A 150 13.26 20.06 1.99
N PHE A 151 14.57 20.29 2.17
CA PHE A 151 15.47 20.67 1.10
C PHE A 151 15.83 19.44 0.27
N MET A 152 16.02 19.64 -1.05
CA MET A 152 16.31 18.56 -2.00
C MET A 152 17.42 17.58 -1.51
N PRO A 153 17.34 16.28 -1.86
CA PRO A 153 16.32 15.64 -2.70
C PRO A 153 14.97 15.46 -2.00
N TRP A 154 13.88 15.36 -2.79
CA TRP A 154 12.51 15.35 -2.26
C TRP A 154 11.77 14.03 -2.42
N PHE A 155 12.34 13.04 -3.12
CA PHE A 155 11.67 11.77 -3.38
C PHE A 155 12.65 10.61 -3.22
N PHE A 156 12.23 9.61 -2.43
CA PHE A 156 13.07 8.50 -2.02
C PHE A 156 12.29 7.19 -2.04
N SER A 157 13.02 6.08 -2.16
CA SER A 157 12.48 4.74 -1.93
C SER A 157 13.37 3.96 -0.98
N PHE A 158 12.75 3.10 -0.18
CA PHE A 158 13.43 2.21 0.73
C PHE A 158 12.81 0.81 0.67
N ASP A 159 13.63 -0.21 0.47
CA ASP A 159 13.18 -1.60 0.51
C ASP A 159 13.36 -2.17 1.90
N LEU A 160 12.26 -2.43 2.59
CA LEU A 160 12.29 -2.98 3.94
C LEU A 160 12.72 -4.45 3.93
N ASN A 161 12.76 -5.14 2.79
CA ASN A 161 13.38 -6.46 2.80
C ASN A 161 14.89 -6.36 3.06
N ASP A 162 15.51 -5.22 2.79
CA ASP A 162 16.95 -5.06 2.92
C ASP A 162 17.37 -4.28 4.15
N TYR A 163 16.45 -3.85 5.05
CA TYR A 163 16.80 -2.93 6.16
C TYR A 163 17.90 -3.43 7.11
N ARG A 164 18.16 -4.74 7.15
CA ARG A 164 19.23 -5.36 7.96
C ARG A 164 20.56 -5.52 7.23
N ALA A 165 20.60 -5.21 5.93
CA ALA A 165 21.82 -5.30 5.12
C ALA A 165 22.74 -4.11 5.38
N TYR A 166 24.05 -4.34 5.30
CA TYR A 166 25.07 -3.31 5.52
C TYR A 166 24.97 -2.10 4.57
N ARG A 167 24.35 -2.26 3.39
CA ARG A 167 24.10 -1.19 2.42
C ARG A 167 22.64 -0.74 2.34
N ALA A 168 21.82 -1.09 3.34
CA ALA A 168 20.44 -0.64 3.39
C ALA A 168 20.38 0.88 3.52
N GLY A 169 19.62 1.53 2.65
CA GLY A 169 19.50 2.98 2.67
C GLY A 169 18.37 3.47 1.79
N TRP A 170 17.99 4.73 2.03
CA TRP A 170 17.08 5.44 1.15
C TRP A 170 17.77 5.70 -0.19
N LEU A 171 17.10 5.30 -1.27
CA LEU A 171 17.52 5.56 -2.63
C LEU A 171 16.82 6.81 -3.15
N ASN A 172 17.62 7.81 -3.55
CA ASN A 172 17.12 9.02 -4.19
C ASN A 172 16.46 8.66 -5.52
N LEU A 173 15.26 9.18 -5.74
CA LEU A 173 14.49 9.05 -6.98
C LEU A 173 14.35 10.42 -7.66
N PRO A 174 14.07 10.46 -8.97
CA PRO A 174 13.83 11.73 -9.64
C PRO A 174 12.63 12.44 -9.00
N PRO A 175 12.71 13.77 -8.76
CA PRO A 175 11.61 14.50 -8.15
C PRO A 175 10.42 14.62 -9.12
N PRO A 176 9.19 14.82 -8.60
CA PRO A 176 8.03 15.10 -9.45
C PRO A 176 8.26 16.36 -10.30
N PRO A 177 7.82 16.39 -11.58
CA PRO A 177 8.01 17.54 -12.45
C PRO A 177 7.22 18.78 -12.00
N ILE A 178 6.21 18.59 -11.15
CA ILE A 178 5.39 19.64 -10.55
C ILE A 178 6.03 20.28 -9.29
N PHE A 179 7.16 19.75 -8.83
CA PHE A 179 7.98 20.36 -7.77
C PHE A 179 8.85 21.50 -8.34
N PRO A 180 9.43 22.37 -7.49
CA PRO A 180 10.26 23.49 -7.93
C PRO A 180 11.66 23.05 -8.43
N CYS A 181 11.73 22.06 -9.32
CA CYS A 181 12.98 21.51 -9.85
C CYS A 181 13.67 22.43 -10.87
N ARG A 182 12.91 23.34 -11.50
CA ARG A 182 13.36 24.20 -12.60
C ARG A 182 12.88 25.63 -12.38
N ILE A 183 13.39 26.25 -11.33
CA ILE A 183 13.10 27.65 -11.01
C ILE A 183 14.17 28.58 -11.58
N ASN A 184 13.75 29.78 -11.99
CA ASN A 184 14.69 30.80 -12.47
C ASN A 184 15.35 31.57 -11.30
N PRO A 185 16.41 32.37 -11.54
CA PRO A 185 17.08 33.10 -10.45
C PRO A 185 16.21 34.07 -9.66
N LEU A 186 15.14 34.63 -10.26
CA LEU A 186 14.20 35.51 -9.56
C LEU A 186 13.27 34.68 -8.66
N GLU A 187 12.74 33.57 -9.17
CA GLU A 187 11.98 32.61 -8.38
C GLU A 187 12.81 32.00 -7.25
N TYR A 188 14.12 31.83 -7.42
CA TYR A 188 14.98 31.36 -6.33
C TYR A 188 15.03 32.34 -5.14
N ARG A 189 14.93 33.65 -5.39
CA ARG A 189 14.88 34.67 -4.32
C ARG A 189 13.56 34.63 -3.56
N ASN A 190 12.47 34.24 -4.23
CA ASN A 190 11.16 34.06 -3.62
C ASN A 190 10.50 32.78 -4.16
N PRO A 191 10.91 31.61 -3.63
CA PRO A 191 10.46 30.34 -4.17
C PRO A 191 8.96 30.15 -4.02
N PRO A 192 8.30 29.54 -5.01
CA PRO A 192 6.88 29.28 -4.89
C PRO A 192 6.60 28.26 -3.78
N GLU A 193 5.51 28.46 -3.05
CA GLU A 193 5.06 27.51 -2.05
C GLU A 193 4.33 26.36 -2.76
N VAL A 194 4.93 25.17 -2.72
CA VAL A 194 4.37 23.94 -3.30
C VAL A 194 4.10 22.96 -2.16
N ARG A 195 2.91 22.35 -2.17
CA ARG A 195 2.52 21.32 -1.21
C ARG A 195 1.85 20.13 -1.89
N ALA A 196 2.21 18.92 -1.50
CA ALA A 196 1.48 17.71 -1.90
C ALA A 196 0.02 17.81 -1.42
N ALA A 197 -0.92 17.80 -2.36
CA ALA A 197 -2.34 18.00 -2.09
C ALA A 197 -3.08 16.66 -2.02
N SER A 198 -2.78 15.76 -2.94
CA SER A 198 -3.38 14.43 -2.99
C SER A 198 -2.52 13.42 -3.73
N TYR A 199 -2.67 12.16 -3.35
CA TYR A 199 -1.87 11.07 -3.89
C TYR A 199 -2.58 9.71 -3.80
N ALA A 200 -2.19 8.78 -4.66
CA ALA A 200 -2.72 7.42 -4.68
C ALA A 200 -1.69 6.46 -5.27
N MET A 201 -1.66 5.22 -4.79
CA MET A 201 -0.99 4.11 -5.46
C MET A 201 -2.01 3.38 -6.34
N VAL A 202 -1.77 3.33 -7.65
CA VAL A 202 -2.69 2.76 -8.64
C VAL A 202 -1.92 1.80 -9.54
N GLY A 203 -2.12 0.50 -9.36
CA GLY A 203 -1.29 -0.51 -10.05
C GLY A 203 0.19 -0.32 -9.68
N SER A 204 1.06 -0.11 -10.66
CA SER A 204 2.48 0.24 -10.49
C SER A 204 2.78 1.75 -10.59
N HIS A 205 1.75 2.61 -10.48
CA HIS A 205 1.89 4.06 -10.59
C HIS A 205 1.58 4.77 -9.29
N ILE A 206 2.41 5.74 -8.92
CA ILE A 206 2.11 6.71 -7.87
C ILE A 206 1.56 7.96 -8.53
N LEU A 207 0.29 8.26 -8.28
CA LEU A 207 -0.31 9.52 -8.70
C LEU A 207 -0.08 10.60 -7.63
N LEU A 208 0.20 11.81 -8.07
CA LEU A 208 0.45 12.97 -7.22
C LEU A 208 -0.12 14.24 -7.86
N SER A 209 -0.91 14.98 -7.08
CA SER A 209 -1.27 16.36 -7.35
C SER A 209 -0.68 17.27 -6.28
N VAL A 210 -0.28 18.47 -6.68
CA VAL A 210 0.19 19.51 -5.76
C VAL A 210 -0.71 20.73 -5.82
N GLN A 211 -0.71 21.47 -4.72
CA GLN A 211 -1.20 22.83 -4.66
C GLN A 211 0.00 23.77 -4.70
N LYS A 212 -0.02 24.75 -5.61
CA LYS A 212 1.01 25.80 -5.70
C LYS A 212 0.31 27.15 -5.64
N ASP A 213 0.64 27.99 -4.67
CA ASP A 213 0.02 29.32 -4.50
C ASP A 213 -1.52 29.27 -4.54
N LYS A 214 -2.09 28.22 -3.91
CA LYS A 214 -3.52 27.88 -3.91
C LYS A 214 -4.14 27.50 -5.26
N GLN A 215 -3.33 27.31 -6.30
CA GLN A 215 -3.77 26.87 -7.63
C GLN A 215 -3.42 25.40 -7.89
N ASP A 216 -4.26 24.76 -8.70
CA ASP A 216 -4.03 23.41 -9.21
C ASP A 216 -2.92 23.41 -10.28
N LYS A 217 -2.11 22.35 -10.31
CA LYS A 217 -1.01 22.18 -11.28
C LYS A 217 -1.10 20.91 -12.11
N GLY A 218 -2.20 20.18 -11.96
CA GLY A 218 -2.41 18.92 -12.64
C GLY A 218 -1.93 17.73 -11.82
N THR A 219 -2.04 16.57 -12.43
CA THR A 219 -1.66 15.29 -11.84
C THR A 219 -0.49 14.71 -12.60
N CYS A 220 0.53 14.28 -11.86
CA CYS A 220 1.63 13.51 -12.41
C CYS A 220 1.59 12.07 -11.89
N ALA A 221 2.14 11.15 -12.67
CA ALA A 221 2.27 9.75 -12.35
C ALA A 221 3.75 9.35 -12.36
N PHE A 222 4.21 8.71 -11.29
CA PHE A 222 5.49 8.02 -11.25
C PHE A 222 5.27 6.56 -11.58
N ASP A 223 5.92 6.08 -12.62
CA ASP A 223 6.00 4.68 -12.95
C ASP A 223 7.11 4.04 -12.12
N VAL A 224 6.73 3.08 -11.26
CA VAL A 224 7.65 2.39 -10.34
C VAL A 224 8.68 1.54 -11.07
N ASP A 225 8.32 0.96 -12.22
CA ASP A 225 9.16 0.04 -12.98
C ASP A 225 10.21 0.81 -13.77
N THR A 226 9.79 1.86 -14.48
CA THR A 226 10.70 2.71 -15.26
C THR A 226 11.37 3.80 -14.42
N LYS A 227 10.93 4.01 -13.18
CA LYS A 227 11.39 5.05 -12.25
C LYS A 227 11.34 6.45 -12.87
N SER A 228 10.24 6.75 -13.58
CA SER A 228 10.08 8.01 -14.31
C SER A 228 8.75 8.68 -14.02
N TRP A 229 8.74 10.01 -14.05
CA TRP A 229 7.53 10.81 -13.89
C TRP A 229 6.98 11.27 -15.24
N LYS A 230 5.65 11.32 -15.36
CA LYS A 230 4.93 11.94 -16.47
C LYS A 230 3.76 12.77 -15.95
N ILE A 231 3.44 13.88 -16.61
CA ILE A 231 2.19 14.61 -16.36
C ILE A 231 1.10 13.84 -17.11
N VAL A 232 0.04 13.46 -16.40
CA VAL A 232 -1.04 12.61 -16.92
C VAL A 232 -2.39 13.33 -17.04
N ASP A 233 -2.56 14.42 -16.29
CA ASP A 233 -3.77 15.26 -16.35
C ASP A 233 -3.40 16.71 -16.02
N ASN A 234 -4.10 17.67 -16.62
CA ASN A 234 -3.99 19.09 -16.30
C ASN A 234 -4.83 19.49 -15.08
N LYS A 235 -5.72 18.62 -14.60
CA LYS A 235 -6.51 18.78 -13.37
C LYS A 235 -5.88 18.03 -12.21
N ASN A 236 -6.04 18.57 -11.01
CA ASN A 236 -5.70 17.87 -9.78
C ASN A 236 -6.70 16.75 -9.51
N LEU A 237 -6.27 15.75 -8.74
CA LEU A 237 -7.15 14.69 -8.25
C LEU A 237 -8.33 15.29 -7.46
N PRO A 238 -9.53 14.68 -7.55
CA PRO A 238 -10.78 15.23 -7.01
C PRO A 238 -10.92 15.08 -5.48
N PHE A 239 -9.86 14.68 -4.80
CA PHE A 239 -9.79 14.45 -3.37
C PHE A 239 -8.53 15.10 -2.77
N THR A 240 -8.46 15.12 -1.45
CA THR A 240 -7.34 15.63 -0.65
C THR A 240 -6.72 14.48 0.14
N GLY A 241 -5.40 14.51 0.31
CA GLY A 241 -4.66 13.47 1.02
C GLY A 241 -4.54 12.16 0.23
N GLN A 242 -4.48 11.05 0.96
CA GLN A 242 -4.34 9.72 0.38
C GLN A 242 -5.70 9.20 -0.13
N ALA A 243 -5.69 8.56 -1.30
CA ALA A 243 -6.74 7.62 -1.66
C ALA A 243 -6.31 6.19 -1.28
N VAL A 244 -7.13 5.52 -0.48
CA VAL A 244 -6.88 4.15 0.00
C VAL A 244 -7.61 3.17 -0.91
N PRO A 245 -6.92 2.16 -1.48
CA PRO A 245 -7.57 1.18 -2.34
C PRO A 245 -8.51 0.26 -1.56
N LEU A 246 -9.73 0.08 -2.09
CA LEU A 246 -10.71 -0.92 -1.61
C LEU A 246 -10.57 -2.27 -2.34
N GLY A 247 -9.79 -2.32 -3.42
CA GLY A 247 -9.65 -3.46 -4.30
C GLY A 247 -10.19 -3.17 -5.72
N GLY A 248 -9.58 -3.82 -6.71
CA GLY A 248 -9.85 -3.54 -8.12
C GLY A 248 -9.54 -2.08 -8.47
N HIS A 249 -10.54 -1.38 -8.99
CA HIS A 249 -10.44 0.03 -9.40
C HIS A 249 -11.06 1.01 -8.40
N LEU A 250 -11.42 0.57 -7.20
CA LEU A 250 -12.14 1.36 -6.21
C LEU A 250 -11.23 1.90 -5.12
N PHE A 251 -11.48 3.14 -4.72
CA PHE A 251 -10.69 3.87 -3.72
C PHE A 251 -11.61 4.68 -2.80
N VAL A 252 -11.21 4.87 -1.55
CA VAL A 252 -11.82 5.84 -0.63
C VAL A 252 -10.87 7.00 -0.41
N ALA A 253 -11.38 8.22 -0.47
CA ALA A 253 -10.63 9.44 -0.20
C ALA A 253 -11.54 10.57 0.30
N TYR A 254 -10.94 11.64 0.82
CA TYR A 254 -11.66 12.84 1.24
C TYR A 254 -12.00 13.73 0.05
N SER A 255 -13.29 13.88 -0.25
CA SER A 255 -13.75 14.60 -1.43
C SER A 255 -13.60 16.12 -1.29
N LYS A 256 -13.00 16.75 -2.31
CA LYS A 256 -12.97 18.22 -2.41
C LYS A 256 -14.35 18.80 -2.71
N ALA A 257 -15.17 18.10 -3.48
CA ALA A 257 -16.50 18.55 -3.87
C ALA A 257 -17.53 18.43 -2.74
N ARG A 258 -17.15 17.83 -1.60
CA ARG A 258 -18.02 17.61 -0.44
C ARG A 258 -17.35 18.03 0.85
N ASP A 259 -16.57 19.11 0.80
CA ASP A 259 -15.96 19.75 1.98
C ASP A 259 -15.18 18.77 2.89
N GLY A 260 -14.51 17.79 2.28
CA GLY A 260 -13.73 16.78 2.99
C GLY A 260 -14.51 15.55 3.46
N ALA A 261 -15.76 15.35 3.05
CA ALA A 261 -16.47 14.10 3.35
C ALA A 261 -15.83 12.88 2.65
N ALA A 262 -15.87 11.72 3.30
CA ALA A 262 -15.39 10.47 2.71
C ALA A 262 -16.25 10.04 1.51
N ALA A 263 -15.59 9.72 0.40
CA ALA A 263 -16.22 9.34 -0.85
C ALA A 263 -15.53 8.15 -1.51
N VAL A 264 -16.29 7.38 -2.30
CA VAL A 264 -15.76 6.29 -3.13
C VAL A 264 -15.54 6.78 -4.54
N TYR A 265 -14.34 6.55 -5.05
CA TYR A 265 -13.97 6.83 -6.42
C TYR A 265 -13.62 5.55 -7.16
N CYS A 266 -13.93 5.51 -8.46
CA CYS A 266 -13.46 4.49 -9.38
C CYS A 266 -12.47 5.09 -10.37
N MET A 267 -11.31 4.45 -10.51
CA MET A 267 -10.30 4.82 -11.50
C MET A 267 -10.49 3.96 -12.75
N ARG A 268 -10.98 4.55 -13.85
CA ARG A 268 -11.12 3.91 -15.16
C ARG A 268 -10.36 4.73 -16.19
N ASP A 269 -9.49 4.09 -16.97
CA ASP A 269 -8.74 4.74 -18.06
C ASP A 269 -8.03 6.04 -17.64
N LEU A 270 -7.43 6.05 -16.43
CA LEU A 270 -6.79 7.21 -15.78
C LEU A 270 -7.75 8.35 -15.38
N ALA A 271 -9.06 8.21 -15.58
CA ALA A 271 -10.07 9.12 -15.09
C ALA A 271 -10.63 8.67 -13.74
N TRP A 272 -10.82 9.63 -12.84
CA TRP A 272 -11.42 9.42 -11.52
C TRP A 272 -12.90 9.76 -11.57
N VAL A 273 -13.75 8.75 -11.43
CA VAL A 273 -15.21 8.89 -11.43
C VAL A 273 -15.71 8.73 -10.00
N PHE A 274 -16.43 9.72 -9.49
CA PHE A 274 -17.17 9.56 -8.24
C PHE A 274 -18.24 8.49 -8.43
N VAL A 275 -18.24 7.47 -7.58
CA VAL A 275 -19.21 6.36 -7.67
C VAL A 275 -20.28 6.50 -6.61
N ASP A 276 -19.87 6.76 -5.37
CA ASP A 276 -20.79 6.73 -4.25
C ASP A 276 -20.26 7.48 -3.03
N TRP A 277 -21.15 7.78 -2.10
CA TRP A 277 -20.81 8.33 -0.80
C TRP A 277 -20.67 7.25 0.27
N CYS A 278 -19.82 7.51 1.26
CA CYS A 278 -19.74 6.68 2.45
C CYS A 278 -20.65 7.27 3.54
N GLU A 279 -21.60 6.50 4.05
CA GLU A 279 -22.28 6.83 5.30
C GLU A 279 -21.43 6.30 6.47
N MET A 280 -21.00 7.21 7.35
CA MET A 280 -20.40 6.82 8.64
C MET A 280 -21.54 6.61 9.65
N GLU A 281 -21.74 5.38 10.09
CA GLU A 281 -22.61 5.07 11.23
C GLU A 281 -21.75 4.98 12.50
N GLY A 282 -21.80 6.01 13.34
CA GLY A 282 -21.15 6.00 14.65
C GLY A 282 -21.90 5.10 15.63
N ILE A 283 -21.23 4.10 16.21
CA ILE A 283 -21.73 3.34 17.37
C ILE A 283 -20.66 3.44 18.49
N GLY A 284 -20.78 4.45 19.34
CA GLY A 284 -19.91 4.66 20.52
C GLY A 284 -18.50 5.18 20.21
N GLU A 285 -17.56 4.98 21.15
CA GLU A 285 -16.14 5.41 21.09
C GLU A 285 -15.32 4.73 19.96
N ASN A 286 -15.95 3.91 19.12
CA ASN A 286 -15.35 3.28 17.95
C ASN A 286 -16.16 3.68 16.69
N PHE A 287 -15.53 4.40 15.77
CA PHE A 287 -16.15 4.72 14.49
C PHE A 287 -16.18 3.46 13.60
N LYS A 288 -17.36 3.06 13.15
CA LYS A 288 -17.57 1.99 12.18
C LYS A 288 -17.93 2.60 10.82
N LEU A 289 -17.05 2.47 9.84
CA LEU A 289 -17.36 2.92 8.47
C LEU A 289 -18.05 1.78 7.71
N SER A 290 -19.37 1.89 7.52
CA SER A 290 -20.15 0.90 6.78
C SER A 290 -20.25 1.33 5.32
N LEU A 291 -19.35 0.83 4.47
CA LEU A 291 -19.42 1.07 3.03
C LEU A 291 -20.49 0.18 2.39
N ARG A 292 -21.58 0.79 1.93
CA ARG A 292 -22.48 0.16 0.95
C ARG A 292 -21.96 0.53 -0.44
N VAL A 293 -21.19 -0.37 -1.06
CA VAL A 293 -20.74 -0.16 -2.44
C VAL A 293 -21.80 -0.72 -3.39
N PHE A 294 -22.53 0.15 -4.08
CA PHE A 294 -23.39 -0.28 -5.17
C PHE A 294 -22.56 -0.51 -6.44
N ARG A 295 -22.50 -1.75 -6.91
CA ARG A 295 -21.94 -2.05 -8.24
C ARG A 295 -22.98 -1.71 -9.30
N PRO A 296 -22.65 -0.88 -10.32
CA PRO A 296 -23.62 -0.52 -11.38
C PRO A 296 -24.14 -1.72 -12.18
N GLU A 297 -23.44 -2.87 -12.15
CA GLU A 297 -23.71 -4.04 -13.00
C GLU A 297 -24.12 -5.31 -12.23
N ALA A 298 -24.34 -5.23 -10.91
CA ALA A 298 -24.73 -6.40 -10.12
C ALA A 298 -26.05 -6.16 -9.37
N THR A 299 -27.01 -7.07 -9.57
CA THR A 299 -28.27 -7.16 -8.81
C THR A 299 -28.09 -7.58 -7.34
N SER A 300 -26.85 -7.84 -6.90
CA SER A 300 -26.53 -8.15 -5.50
C SER A 300 -25.75 -7.01 -4.84
N THR A 301 -26.34 -6.41 -3.82
CA THR A 301 -25.70 -5.51 -2.85
C THR A 301 -24.68 -6.30 -2.02
N GLY A 302 -23.40 -6.17 -2.32
CA GLY A 302 -22.33 -6.63 -1.45
C GLY A 302 -22.10 -5.60 -0.35
N LYS A 303 -22.48 -5.92 0.90
CA LYS A 303 -22.07 -5.11 2.05
C LYS A 303 -20.59 -5.40 2.32
N MET A 304 -19.72 -4.42 2.11
CA MET A 304 -18.31 -4.53 2.46
C MET A 304 -18.07 -3.66 3.70
N GLU A 305 -17.86 -4.30 4.85
CA GLU A 305 -17.54 -3.57 6.07
C GLU A 305 -16.04 -3.25 6.05
N LEU A 306 -15.71 -1.95 5.99
CA LEU A 306 -14.32 -1.49 6.00
C LEU A 306 -14.09 -0.63 7.23
N TYR A 307 -13.17 -1.04 8.10
CA TYR A 307 -12.78 -0.23 9.24
C TYR A 307 -11.78 0.82 8.78
N ILE A 308 -12.28 1.97 8.32
CA ILE A 308 -11.48 3.17 8.09
C ILE A 308 -11.68 4.06 9.30
N THR A 309 -10.62 4.29 10.08
CA THR A 309 -10.64 5.32 11.11
C THR A 309 -9.49 6.27 10.87
N GLU A 310 -9.79 7.37 10.21
CA GLU A 310 -9.27 8.68 10.61
C GLU A 310 -10.47 9.62 10.67
N LEU A 311 -10.91 9.95 11.89
CA LEU A 311 -11.42 11.26 12.29
C LEU A 311 -11.00 11.38 13.76
N PRO A 312 -10.36 12.48 14.19
CA PRO A 312 -10.99 13.79 14.06
C PRO A 312 -10.04 14.93 13.65
N VAL A 313 -10.70 16.01 13.24
CA VAL A 313 -10.23 17.39 13.41
C VAL A 313 -9.57 17.49 14.81
N GLU A 314 -8.29 17.86 14.80
CA GLU A 314 -7.36 18.06 15.93
C GLU A 314 -6.62 16.85 16.55
N SER A 315 -6.80 15.60 16.10
CA SER A 315 -5.83 14.53 16.44
C SER A 315 -5.51 13.62 15.24
N LYS A 316 -4.23 13.63 14.84
CA LYS A 316 -3.72 12.92 13.66
C LYS A 316 -3.35 11.49 14.06
N GLY A 317 -4.10 10.48 13.61
CA GLY A 317 -3.75 9.09 13.90
C GLY A 317 -4.07 8.14 12.75
N ILE A 318 -3.04 7.52 12.16
CA ILE A 318 -3.14 6.71 10.93
C ILE A 318 -3.38 5.23 11.27
N ILE A 319 -4.35 4.59 10.60
CA ILE A 319 -4.67 3.15 10.74
C ILE A 319 -4.06 2.28 9.64
N PHE A 320 -3.61 1.08 10.02
CA PHE A 320 -3.06 0.08 9.11
C PHE A 320 -3.75 -1.30 9.21
N PRO A 321 -4.12 -1.93 8.08
CA PRO A 321 -4.37 -3.36 8.03
C PRO A 321 -3.02 -4.11 8.10
N GLY A 322 -2.89 -5.04 9.05
CA GLY A 322 -1.73 -5.95 9.17
C GLY A 322 -1.80 -7.13 8.22
#